data_AF-A0A349W213-F1
#
_entry.id   AF-A0A349W213-F1
#
_cell.length_a   1.000
_cell.length_b   1.000
_cell.length_c   1.000
_cell.angle_alpha   90.00
_cell.angle_beta   90.00
_cell.angle_gamma   90.00
#
_symmetry.space_group_name_H-M   'P 1'
#
loop_
_entity.id
_entity.type
_entity.pdbx_description
1 polymer ?
#
loop_
_entity_poly.entity_id
_entity_poly.type
_entity_poly.pdbx_seq_one_letter_code
_entity_poly.pdbx_strand_id
1 'polypeptide(L)'
;FFRYAVLYIYGGIYIDLDSDLLVSIDKYLNSDDVAVITHENNRSLYAQWALIFDKGHPFLKRTMELIVDNIEQNRFPHDVHAMTGPTVYTLAINEVLKENPNVAYRCIEDDYKGLLKFKYKLGKLMIYKDKSNHWKKLQLRIPVVKPDTDF
;
A
#
# COMPACT_ATOMS: atom_id res chain seq x y z
N PHE A 1 -3.04 6.58 -2.45
CA PHE A 1 -4.47 6.92 -2.34
C PHE A 1 -5.36 6.17 -3.34
N PHE A 2 -5.29 6.43 -4.66
CA PHE A 2 -6.24 5.88 -5.66
C PHE A 2 -6.48 4.37 -5.60
N ARG A 3 -5.42 3.55 -5.44
CA ARG A 3 -5.53 2.08 -5.34
C ARG A 3 -6.46 1.61 -4.22
N TYR A 4 -6.46 2.32 -3.09
CA TYR A 4 -7.32 2.00 -1.95
C TYR A 4 -8.78 2.32 -2.24
N ALA A 5 -9.05 3.46 -2.89
CA ALA A 5 -10.41 3.85 -3.26
C ALA A 5 -11.03 2.89 -4.28
N VAL A 6 -10.25 2.48 -5.30
CA VAL A 6 -10.71 1.50 -6.30
C VAL A 6 -11.07 0.18 -5.62
N LEU A 7 -10.18 -0.37 -4.80
CA LEU A 7 -10.45 -1.63 -4.09
C LEU A 7 -11.58 -1.51 -3.07
N TYR A 8 -11.73 -0.35 -2.43
CA TYR A 8 -12.82 -0.16 -1.48
C TYR A 8 -14.19 -0.20 -2.17
N ILE A 9 -14.30 0.40 -3.36
CA ILE A 9 -15.56 0.45 -4.11
C ILE A 9 -15.84 -0.88 -4.81
N TYR A 10 -14.83 -1.46 -5.46
CA TYR A 10 -15.02 -2.58 -6.39
C TYR A 10 -14.52 -3.92 -5.86
N GLY A 11 -13.70 -3.93 -4.80
CA GLY A 11 -12.93 -5.10 -4.40
C GLY A 11 -11.90 -5.49 -5.46
N GLY A 12 -11.40 -6.72 -5.34
CA GLY A 12 -10.51 -7.35 -6.30
C GLY A 12 -9.03 -7.28 -5.93
N ILE A 13 -8.19 -7.25 -6.96
CA ILE A 13 -6.74 -7.41 -6.84
C ILE A 13 -6.05 -6.26 -7.55
N TYR A 14 -5.20 -5.54 -6.80
CA TYR A 14 -4.28 -4.55 -7.33
C TYR A 14 -2.86 -5.12 -7.30
N ILE A 15 -2.09 -4.94 -8.37
CA ILE A 15 -0.69 -5.35 -8.47
C ILE A 15 0.08 -4.24 -9.19
N ASP A 16 1.24 -3.84 -8.66
CA ASP A 16 2.14 -2.89 -9.33
C ASP A 16 2.61 -3.46 -10.69
N LEU A 17 2.65 -2.60 -11.72
CA LEU A 17 2.92 -2.97 -13.11
C LEU A 17 4.26 -3.70 -13.33
N ASP A 18 5.24 -3.48 -12.44
CA ASP A 18 6.56 -4.11 -12.49
C ASP A 18 6.62 -5.46 -11.75
N SER A 19 5.47 -6.09 -11.52
CA SER A 19 5.33 -7.39 -10.85
C SER A 19 4.70 -8.47 -11.75
N ASP A 20 5.08 -9.72 -11.52
CA ASP A 20 4.53 -10.92 -12.17
C ASP A 20 3.80 -11.81 -11.14
N LEU A 21 2.69 -12.41 -11.56
CA LEU A 21 2.00 -13.48 -10.85
C LEU A 21 2.68 -14.83 -11.14
N LEU A 22 2.98 -15.59 -10.08
CA LEU A 22 3.64 -16.89 -10.18
C LEU A 22 2.68 -18.07 -10.19
N VAL A 23 1.45 -17.85 -9.75
CA VAL A 23 0.42 -18.88 -9.61
C VAL A 23 -0.92 -18.38 -10.15
N SER A 24 -1.84 -19.31 -10.43
CA SER A 24 -3.23 -18.99 -10.72
C SER A 24 -3.93 -18.49 -9.45
N ILE A 25 -4.46 -17.27 -9.52
CA ILE A 25 -5.22 -16.65 -8.42
C ILE A 25 -6.41 -17.51 -8.01
N ASP A 26 -7.15 -18.06 -8.99
CA ASP A 26 -8.33 -18.92 -8.74
C ASP A 26 -8.01 -20.17 -7.91
N LYS A 27 -6.76 -20.63 -7.95
CA LYS A 27 -6.29 -21.78 -7.15
C LYS A 27 -5.68 -21.37 -5.82
N TYR A 28 -5.25 -20.11 -5.69
CA TYR A 28 -4.54 -19.62 -4.52
C TYR A 28 -5.48 -18.96 -3.50
N LEU A 29 -6.52 -18.27 -3.99
CA LEU A 29 -7.52 -17.65 -3.13
C LEU A 29 -8.56 -18.68 -2.69
N ASN A 30 -8.92 -18.62 -1.42
CA ASN A 30 -10.04 -19.37 -0.88
C ASN A 30 -11.34 -18.59 -1.16
N SER A 31 -12.45 -19.32 -1.25
CA SER A 31 -13.76 -18.71 -1.51
C SER A 31 -14.26 -17.78 -0.40
N ASP A 32 -13.69 -17.89 0.81
CA ASP A 32 -13.99 -17.09 1.99
C ASP A 32 -12.95 -15.99 2.28
N ASP A 33 -11.93 -15.83 1.43
CA ASP A 33 -10.97 -14.74 1.57
C ASP A 33 -11.65 -13.39 1.29
N VAL A 34 -11.73 -12.54 2.31
CA VAL A 34 -12.21 -11.14 2.18
C VAL A 34 -11.07 -10.12 2.21
N ALA A 35 -9.88 -10.53 2.67
CA ALA A 35 -8.65 -9.75 2.60
C ALA A 35 -7.45 -10.70 2.70
N VAL A 36 -6.47 -10.53 1.81
CA VAL A 36 -5.19 -11.24 1.89
C VAL A 36 -4.06 -10.23 1.96
N ILE A 37 -3.36 -10.22 3.09
CA ILE A 37 -2.30 -9.24 3.38
C ILE A 37 -0.99 -9.95 3.71
N THR A 38 0.11 -9.21 3.63
CA THR A 38 1.43 -9.69 4.01
C THR A 38 2.30 -8.56 4.51
N HIS A 39 3.27 -8.89 5.34
CA HIS A 39 4.32 -7.98 5.74
C HIS A 39 5.37 -7.82 4.64
N GLU A 40 6.09 -6.70 4.64
CA GLU A 40 7.39 -6.61 3.94
C GLU A 40 8.41 -7.52 4.64
N ASN A 41 9.52 -7.89 3.96
CA ASN A 41 10.50 -8.87 4.48
C ASN A 41 11.08 -8.54 5.88
N ASN A 42 11.17 -7.27 6.26
CA ASN A 42 11.66 -6.84 7.57
C ASN A 42 10.55 -6.81 8.65
N ARG A 43 9.32 -7.12 8.26
CA ARG A 43 8.09 -7.17 9.06
C ARG A 43 7.76 -5.90 9.82
N SER A 44 8.35 -4.77 9.44
CA SER A 44 8.03 -3.47 10.04
C SER A 44 6.76 -2.86 9.47
N LEU A 45 6.41 -3.20 8.22
CA LEU A 45 5.29 -2.64 7.48
C LEU A 45 4.52 -3.74 6.74
N TYR A 46 3.25 -3.50 6.45
CA TYR A 46 2.49 -4.31 5.49
C TYR A 46 2.83 -3.90 4.05
N ALA A 47 2.96 -4.88 3.18
CA ALA A 47 3.23 -4.67 1.78
C ALA A 47 1.99 -4.09 1.08
N GLN A 48 2.21 -3.05 0.28
CA GLN A 48 1.16 -2.34 -0.48
C GLN A 48 1.38 -2.37 -2.00
N TRP A 49 2.43 -3.03 -2.49
CA TRP A 49 2.75 -3.16 -3.91
C TRP A 49 1.84 -4.17 -4.62
N ALA A 50 1.17 -5.04 -3.86
CA ALA A 50 -0.04 -5.72 -4.25
C ALA A 50 -1.05 -5.64 -3.10
N LEU A 51 -2.34 -5.74 -3.41
CA LEU A 51 -3.44 -5.64 -2.45
C LEU A 51 -4.58 -6.54 -2.93
N ILE A 52 -5.16 -7.33 -2.02
CA ILE A 52 -6.24 -8.28 -2.31
C ILE A 52 -7.33 -8.07 -1.26
N PHE A 53 -8.47 -7.54 -1.68
CA PHE A 53 -9.55 -7.15 -0.78
C PHE A 53 -10.92 -7.34 -1.43
N ASP A 54 -11.89 -7.77 -0.64
CA ASP A 54 -13.29 -7.57 -0.99
C ASP A 54 -13.67 -6.09 -0.79
N LYS A 55 -14.73 -5.67 -1.50
CA LYS A 55 -15.25 -4.31 -1.41
C LYS A 55 -15.65 -3.98 0.02
N GLY A 56 -15.47 -2.73 0.42
CA GLY A 56 -15.90 -2.25 1.74
C GLY A 56 -15.02 -2.66 2.91
N HIS A 57 -13.89 -3.36 2.69
CA HIS A 57 -13.07 -3.88 3.78
C HIS A 57 -12.59 -2.76 4.75
N PRO A 58 -12.70 -2.96 6.09
CA PRO A 58 -12.40 -1.90 7.07
C PRO A 58 -10.94 -1.43 7.06
N PHE A 59 -9.97 -2.29 6.71
CA PHE A 59 -8.58 -1.86 6.52
C PHE A 59 -8.44 -0.77 5.46
N LEU A 60 -9.15 -0.90 4.33
CA LEU A 60 -9.12 0.11 3.27
C LEU A 60 -9.81 1.39 3.70
N LYS A 61 -10.96 1.29 4.38
CA LYS A 61 -11.69 2.45 4.93
C LYS A 61 -10.80 3.25 5.88
N ARG A 62 -10.25 2.60 6.91
CA ARG A 62 -9.38 3.27 7.89
C ARG A 62 -8.13 3.86 7.24
N THR A 63 -7.53 3.16 6.27
CA THR A 63 -6.39 3.70 5.52
C THR A 63 -6.74 4.99 4.82
N MET A 64 -7.88 5.05 4.13
CA MET A 64 -8.31 6.28 3.44
C MET A 64 -8.64 7.41 4.42
N GLU A 65 -9.32 7.12 5.53
CA GLU A 65 -9.62 8.11 6.58
C GLU A 65 -8.34 8.75 7.13
N LEU A 66 -7.35 7.94 7.50
CA LEU A 66 -6.07 8.44 8.00
C LEU A 66 -5.29 9.21 6.92
N ILE A 67 -5.34 8.78 5.66
CA ILE A 67 -4.68 9.50 4.56
C ILE A 67 -5.33 10.88 4.34
N VAL A 68 -6.65 10.96 4.37
CA VAL A 68 -7.38 12.24 4.22
C VAL A 68 -7.02 13.17 5.37
N ASP A 69 -7.10 12.69 6.62
CA ASP A 69 -6.72 13.48 7.79
C ASP A 69 -5.24 13.92 7.74
N ASN A 70 -4.33 13.04 7.34
CA ASN A 70 -2.92 13.37 7.14
C ASN A 70 -2.72 14.52 6.14
N ILE A 71 -3.44 14.48 5.01
CA ILE A 71 -3.37 15.48 3.94
C ILE A 71 -3.98 16.81 4.41
N GLU A 72 -5.21 16.78 4.95
CA GLU A 72 -5.93 17.97 5.40
C GLU A 72 -5.21 18.71 6.53
N GLN A 73 -4.59 17.95 7.45
CA GLN A 73 -3.82 18.51 8.55
C GLN A 73 -2.32 18.68 8.20
N ASN A 74 -1.92 18.33 6.97
CA ASN A 74 -0.54 18.33 6.49
C ASN A 74 0.46 17.75 7.52
N ARG A 75 0.14 16.59 8.11
CA ARG A 75 0.88 16.04 9.27
C ARG A 75 2.30 15.62 8.96
N PHE A 76 2.56 15.20 7.71
CA PHE A 76 3.81 14.57 7.29
C PHE A 76 4.38 15.21 6.00
N PRO A 77 4.67 16.52 6.00
CA PRO A 77 4.96 17.27 4.78
C PRO A 77 6.18 16.74 4.01
N HIS A 78 7.12 16.07 4.67
CA HIS A 78 8.35 15.54 4.04
C HIS A 78 8.50 14.02 4.20
N ASP A 79 7.41 13.32 4.52
CA ASP A 79 7.39 11.87 4.65
C ASP A 79 6.20 11.29 3.88
N VAL A 80 6.44 10.89 2.64
CA VAL A 80 5.43 10.27 1.77
C VAL A 80 4.92 8.96 2.36
N HIS A 81 5.78 8.21 3.07
CA HIS A 81 5.41 6.92 3.65
C HIS A 81 4.38 7.10 4.78
N ALA A 82 4.63 8.05 5.69
CA ALA A 82 3.70 8.42 6.75
C ALA A 82 2.46 9.15 6.21
N MET A 83 2.60 10.01 5.19
CA MET A 83 1.48 10.75 4.63
C MET A 83 0.47 9.83 3.93
N THR A 84 0.93 9.00 2.99
CA THR A 84 0.04 8.28 2.06
C THR A 84 0.45 6.83 1.74
N GLY A 85 1.60 6.39 2.26
CA GLY A 85 2.26 5.16 1.88
C GLY A 85 2.12 4.03 2.91
N PRO A 86 3.15 3.18 3.04
CA PRO A 86 3.04 1.93 3.78
C PRO A 86 2.96 2.13 5.30
N THR A 87 3.47 3.26 5.82
CA THR A 87 3.39 3.58 7.25
C THR A 87 1.95 3.82 7.69
N VAL A 88 1.20 4.69 7.00
CA VAL A 88 -0.22 4.94 7.33
C VAL A 88 -1.10 3.73 7.04
N TYR A 89 -0.81 2.97 5.99
CA TYR A 89 -1.49 1.69 5.72
C TYR A 89 -1.30 0.68 6.86
N THR A 90 -0.07 0.56 7.37
CA THR A 90 0.24 -0.33 8.49
C THR A 90 -0.43 0.14 9.77
N LEU A 91 -0.42 1.45 10.04
CA LEU A 91 -1.14 2.04 11.16
C LEU A 91 -2.64 1.70 11.10
N ALA A 92 -3.27 1.88 9.94
CA ALA A 92 -4.68 1.60 9.73
C ALA A 92 -5.05 0.13 10.03
N ILE A 93 -4.26 -0.82 9.52
CA ILE A 93 -4.47 -2.25 9.79
C ILE A 93 -4.39 -2.52 11.29
N ASN A 94 -3.34 -2.02 11.95
CA ASN A 94 -3.13 -2.25 13.38
C ASN A 94 -4.24 -1.63 14.24
N GLU A 95 -4.74 -0.44 13.88
CA GLU A 95 -5.87 0.18 14.57
C GLU A 95 -7.15 -0.65 14.43
N VAL A 96 -7.48 -1.10 13.21
CA VAL A 96 -8.67 -1.94 12.99
C VAL A 96 -8.55 -3.28 13.72
N LEU A 97 -7.38 -3.92 13.71
CA LEU A 97 -7.15 -5.17 14.45
C LEU A 97 -7.26 -4.98 15.97
N LYS A 98 -6.80 -3.83 16.48
CA LYS A 98 -6.92 -3.49 17.90
C LYS A 98 -8.37 -3.25 18.31
N GLU A 99 -9.15 -2.55 17.48
CA GLU A 99 -10.56 -2.22 17.73
C GLU A 99 -11.50 -3.41 17.49
N ASN A 100 -11.20 -4.22 16.47
CA ASN A 100 -11.95 -5.41 16.10
C ASN A 100 -11.00 -6.58 15.77
N PRO A 101 -10.56 -7.34 16.79
CA PRO A 101 -9.66 -8.49 16.59
C PRO A 101 -10.26 -9.62 15.73
N ASN A 102 -11.58 -9.64 15.55
CA ASN A 102 -12.30 -10.66 14.78
C ASN A 102 -12.54 -10.26 13.32
N VAL A 103 -12.01 -9.12 12.87
CA VAL A 103 -12.05 -8.77 11.44
C VAL A 103 -11.44 -9.89 10.62
N ALA A 104 -12.14 -10.35 9.59
CA ALA A 104 -11.68 -11.46 8.77
C ALA A 104 -10.57 -11.02 7.81
N TYR A 105 -9.44 -11.72 7.84
CA TYR A 105 -8.34 -11.56 6.88
C TYR A 105 -7.45 -12.80 6.94
N ARG A 106 -6.65 -13.01 5.89
CA ARG A 106 -5.58 -14.00 5.86
C ARG A 106 -4.25 -13.30 5.73
N CYS A 107 -3.33 -13.59 6.64
CA CYS A 107 -1.93 -13.16 6.51
C CYS A 107 -1.12 -14.29 5.86
N ILE A 108 -0.42 -13.98 4.79
CA ILE A 108 0.40 -14.95 4.05
C ILE A 108 1.89 -14.70 4.29
N GLU A 109 2.73 -15.53 3.67
CA GLU A 109 4.19 -15.39 3.68
C GLU A 109 4.63 -13.98 3.29
N ASP A 110 5.69 -13.51 3.97
CA ASP A 110 6.22 -12.16 3.81
C ASP A 110 6.54 -11.85 2.33
N ASP A 111 6.26 -10.60 1.94
CA ASP A 111 6.53 -10.03 0.62
C ASP A 111 5.97 -10.87 -0.55
N TYR A 112 4.79 -11.45 -0.34
CA TYR A 112 4.06 -12.28 -1.29
C TYR A 112 4.88 -13.47 -1.82
N LYS A 113 5.80 -14.00 -0.99
CA LYS A 113 6.71 -15.09 -1.37
C LYS A 113 5.94 -16.29 -1.93
N GLY A 114 6.30 -16.69 -3.15
CA GLY A 114 5.67 -17.79 -3.88
C GLY A 114 4.38 -17.43 -4.63
N LEU A 115 3.82 -16.24 -4.40
CA LEU A 115 2.62 -15.74 -5.09
C LEU A 115 2.98 -14.72 -6.18
N LEU A 116 3.81 -13.73 -5.85
CA LEU A 116 4.18 -12.63 -6.72
C LEU A 116 5.70 -12.39 -6.69
N LYS A 117 6.25 -11.75 -7.74
CA LYS A 117 7.64 -11.27 -7.76
C LYS A 117 7.80 -10.00 -8.60
N PHE A 118 8.82 -9.21 -8.33
CA PHE A 118 9.24 -8.13 -9.24
C PHE A 118 9.81 -8.69 -10.55
N LYS A 119 9.31 -8.17 -11.68
CA LYS A 119 9.65 -8.56 -13.05
C LYS A 119 11.04 -8.09 -13.49
N TYR A 120 11.44 -6.88 -13.10
CA TYR A 120 12.65 -6.23 -13.61
C TYR A 120 13.68 -5.92 -12.53
N LYS A 121 14.45 -6.92 -12.08
CA LYS A 121 15.60 -6.67 -11.18
C LYS A 121 16.67 -5.78 -11.82
N LEU A 122 16.91 -5.93 -13.13
CA LEU A 122 17.92 -5.17 -13.89
C LEU A 122 17.37 -3.89 -14.55
N GLY A 123 16.07 -3.82 -14.84
CA GLY A 123 15.43 -2.63 -15.44
C GLY A 123 15.43 -1.42 -14.52
N LYS A 124 15.46 -1.62 -13.19
CA LYS A 124 15.62 -0.53 -12.22
C LYS A 124 16.91 0.27 -12.45
N LEU A 125 18.00 -0.33 -12.93
CA LEU A 125 19.21 0.44 -13.25
C LEU A 125 19.03 1.39 -14.44
N MET A 126 18.18 1.02 -15.40
CA MET A 126 17.96 1.79 -16.64
C MET A 126 16.89 2.87 -16.47
N ILE A 127 15.83 2.58 -15.70
CA ILE A 127 14.72 3.51 -15.42
C ILE A 127 15.16 4.61 -14.43
N TYR A 128 15.99 4.27 -13.44
CA TYR A 128 16.45 5.20 -12.40
C TYR A 128 17.87 5.74 -12.64
N LYS A 129 18.26 5.95 -13.92
CA LYS A 129 19.58 6.50 -14.28
C LYS A 129 19.85 7.86 -13.61
N ASP A 130 18.82 8.68 -13.43
CA ASP A 130 18.90 9.91 -12.65
C ASP A 130 18.27 9.73 -11.25
N LYS A 131 19.12 9.49 -10.26
CA LYS A 131 18.70 9.34 -8.86
C LYS A 131 18.37 10.67 -8.19
N SER A 132 18.56 11.83 -8.83
CA SER A 132 18.22 13.14 -8.23
C SER A 132 16.71 13.30 -8.09
N ASN A 133 15.95 12.76 -9.05
CA ASN A 133 14.50 12.77 -9.11
C ASN A 133 13.83 11.58 -8.39
N HIS A 134 14.60 10.78 -7.65
CA HIS A 134 14.00 9.72 -6.86
C HIS A 134 13.19 10.32 -5.70
N TRP A 135 11.97 9.82 -5.50
CA TRP A 135 11.02 10.39 -4.53
C TRP A 135 11.62 10.54 -3.12
N LYS A 136 12.50 9.62 -2.68
CA LYS A 136 13.16 9.71 -1.36
C LYS A 136 13.99 10.98 -1.19
N LYS A 137 14.54 11.51 -2.28
CA LYS A 137 15.30 12.77 -2.28
C LYS A 137 14.39 13.96 -2.51
N LEU A 138 13.40 13.83 -3.41
CA LEU A 138 12.46 14.90 -3.71
C LEU A 138 11.65 15.31 -2.48
N GLN A 139 11.17 14.35 -1.68
CA GLN A 139 10.37 14.63 -0.49
C GLN A 139 11.10 15.49 0.55
N LEU A 140 12.45 15.53 0.54
CA LEU A 140 13.24 16.39 1.43
C LEU A 140 13.19 17.88 1.05
N ARG A 141 12.73 18.20 -0.16
CA ARG A 141 12.73 19.56 -0.73
C ARG A 141 11.36 20.01 -1.19
N ILE A 142 10.53 19.07 -1.60
CA ILE A 142 9.18 19.31 -2.12
C ILE A 142 8.22 18.67 -1.12
N PRO A 143 7.31 19.45 -0.50
CA PRO A 143 6.33 18.89 0.41
C PRO A 143 5.33 18.00 -0.33
N VAL A 144 4.77 17.02 0.36
CA VAL A 144 3.77 16.09 -0.22
C VAL A 144 2.50 16.84 -0.65
N VAL A 145 2.05 17.77 0.18
CA VAL A 145 0.94 18.68 -0.13
C VAL A 145 1.54 19.99 -0.61
N LYS A 146 1.08 20.46 -1.77
CA LYS A 146 1.47 21.77 -2.30
C LYS A 146 0.99 22.84 -1.31
N PRO A 147 1.84 23.76 -0.84
CA PRO A 147 1.41 24.83 0.04
C PRO A 147 0.39 25.72 -0.68
N ASP A 148 -0.58 26.23 0.07
CA ASP A 148 -1.43 27.33 -0.37
C ASP A 148 -0.58 28.60 -0.44
N THR A 149 0.25 28.73 -1.48
CA THR A 149 0.85 30.02 -1.83
C THR A 149 -0.13 30.75 -2.73
N ASP A 150 -0.56 31.90 -2.23
CA ASP A 150 -1.49 32.88 -2.79
C ASP A 150 -1.41 33.07 -4.32
N PHE A 151 -2.59 33.23 -4.94
CA PHE A 151 -2.74 33.86 -6.26
C PHE A 151 -2.42 35.35 -6.19
#